data_AF-A0A0B2QIX1-F1
#
_entry.id   AF-A0A0B2QIX1-F1
#
_cell.length_a   1.000
_cell.length_b   1.000
_cell.length_c   1.000
_cell.angle_alpha   90.00
_cell.angle_beta   90.00
_cell.angle_gamma   90.00
#
_symmetry.space_group_name_H-M   'P 1'
#
loop_
_entity.id
_entity.type
_entity.pdbx_description
1 polymer ?
#
loop_
_entity_poly.entity_id
_entity_poly.type
_entity_poly.pdbx_seq_one_letter_code
_entity_poly.pdbx_strand_id
1 'polypeptide(L)' 'MRYHNIEEEMVQLLQIAMTCVSLVPDQRPNMDEVVHMIQDISRSETTDDGLRQSSDDPSKGSDGHTPPQDARTTPRSDTS' A
#
# COMPACT_ATOMS: atom_id res chain seq x y z
N MET A 1 -0.87 -7.79 -7.32
CA MET A 1 -1.46 -6.44 -7.23
C MET A 1 -2.92 -6.59 -7.63
N ARG A 2 -3.85 -6.29 -6.71
CA ARG A 2 -5.26 -6.19 -7.07
C ARG A 2 -5.46 -4.77 -7.56
N TYR A 3 -5.68 -4.62 -8.86
CA TYR A 3 -6.03 -3.35 -9.48
C TYR A 3 -7.54 -3.10 -9.28
N HIS A 4 -7.96 -3.11 -8.02
CA HIS A 4 -9.31 -2.68 -7.67
C HIS A 4 -9.27 -1.15 -7.76
N ASN A 5 -10.28 -0.53 -8.37
CA ASN A 5 -10.52 0.92 -8.34
C ASN A 5 -9.68 1.85 -9.26
N ILE A 6 -8.78 1.34 -10.13
CA ILE A 6 -8.06 2.21 -11.10
C ILE A 6 -9.03 3.04 -11.95
N GLU A 7 -10.10 2.43 -12.48
CA GLU A 7 -11.05 3.13 -13.33
C GLU A 7 -11.70 4.31 -12.60
N GLU A 8 -11.98 4.17 -11.31
CA GLU A 8 -12.54 5.23 -10.47
C GLU A 8 -11.52 6.33 -10.19
N GLU A 9 -10.27 5.99 -9.90
CA GLU A 9 -9.18 6.97 -9.74
C GLU A 9 -8.93 7.76 -11.04
N MET A 10 -8.95 7.07 -12.19
CA MET A 10 -8.80 7.71 -13.50
C MET A 10 -9.96 8.67 -13.79
N VAL A 11 -11.19 8.29 -13.44
CA VAL A 11 -12.36 9.17 -13.58
C VAL A 11 -12.25 10.38 -12.66
N GLN A 12 -11.80 10.21 -11.41
CA GLN A 12 -11.62 11.32 -10.47
C GLN A 12 -10.51 12.29 -10.94
N LEU A 13 -9.37 11.77 -11.41
CA LEU A 13 -8.31 12.59 -12.01
C LEU A 13 -8.81 13.35 -13.25
N LEU A 14 -9.61 12.70 -14.09
CA LEU A 14 -10.22 13.35 -15.25
C LEU A 14 -11.17 14.49 -14.82
N GLN A 15 -11.96 14.31 -13.77
CA GLN A 15 -12.83 15.36 -13.25
C GLN A 15 -12.03 16.56 -12.74
N ILE A 16 -10.91 16.33 -12.03
CA ILE A 16 -10.00 17.41 -11.63
C ILE A 16 -9.49 18.17 -12.87
N ALA A 17 -9.05 17.45 -13.91
CA ALA A 17 -8.57 18.06 -15.14
C ALA A 17 -9.66 18.92 -15.83
N MET A 18 -10.91 18.44 -15.87
CA MET A 18 -12.05 19.18 -16.42
C MET A 18 -12.29 20.50 -15.67
N THR A 19 -12.17 20.51 -14.34
CA THR A 19 -12.28 21.73 -13.52
C THR A 19 -11.13 22.70 -13.81
N CYS A 20 -9.90 22.19 -13.97
CA CYS A 20 -8.72 23.00 -14.33
C CYS A 20 -8.86 23.72 -15.68
N VAL A 21 -9.65 23.16 -16.60
CA VAL A 21 -9.87 23.73 -17.95
C VAL A 21 -11.23 24.40 -18.10
N SER A 22 -11.86 24.84 -17.00
CA SER A 22 -13.15 25.54 -17.07
C SER A 22 -13.12 26.70 -18.06
N LEU A 23 -14.23 26.86 -18.78
CA LEU A 23 -14.46 27.94 -19.74
C LEU A 23 -14.43 29.31 -19.05
N VAL A 24 -14.87 29.37 -17.79
CA VAL A 24 -14.82 30.57 -16.97
C VAL A 24 -13.51 30.56 -16.17
N PRO A 25 -12.56 31.49 -16.42
CA PRO A 25 -11.24 31.46 -15.78
C PRO A 25 -11.30 31.50 -14.24
N ASP A 26 -12.22 32.30 -13.68
CA ASP A 26 -12.44 32.40 -12.22
C ASP A 26 -12.93 31.11 -11.55
N GLN A 27 -13.42 30.12 -12.32
CA GLN A 27 -13.83 28.83 -11.78
C GLN A 27 -12.70 27.80 -11.73
N ARG A 28 -11.53 28.13 -12.26
CA ARG A 28 -10.39 27.22 -12.21
C ARG A 28 -9.82 27.23 -10.79
N PRO A 29 -9.55 26.06 -10.21
CA PRO A 29 -8.97 25.96 -8.88
C PRO A 29 -7.55 26.53 -8.88
N ASN A 30 -7.11 27.00 -7.72
CA ASN A 30 -5.70 27.30 -7.51
C ASN A 30 -4.90 25.98 -7.42
N MET A 31 -3.57 26.08 -7.57
CA MET A 31 -2.73 24.87 -7.58
C MET A 31 -2.72 24.14 -6.23
N ASP A 32 -2.90 24.83 -5.10
CA ASP A 32 -2.99 24.21 -3.78
C ASP A 32 -4.25 23.32 -3.66
N GLU A 33 -5.39 23.79 -4.18
CA GLU A 33 -6.63 23.01 -4.27
C GLU A 33 -6.46 21.79 -5.17
N VAL A 34 -5.80 21.93 -6.33
CA VAL A 34 -5.50 20.81 -7.23
C VAL A 34 -4.66 19.74 -6.52
N VAL A 35 -3.62 20.17 -5.81
CA VAL A 35 -2.74 19.28 -5.05
C VAL A 35 -3.49 18.60 -3.90
N HIS A 36 -4.43 19.28 -3.24
CA HIS A 36 -5.29 18.67 -2.23
C HIS A 36 -6.21 17.61 -2.84
N MET A 37 -6.91 17.94 -3.93
CA MET A 37 -7.81 17.01 -4.62
C MET A 37 -7.09 15.74 -5.10
N ILE A 38 -5.86 15.86 -5.63
CA ILE A 38 -5.07 14.70 -6.06
C ILE A 38 -4.65 13.82 -4.87
N GLN A 39 -4.34 14.41 -3.73
CA GLN A 39 -3.98 13.65 -2.52
C GLN A 39 -5.17 12.88 -1.94
N ASP A 40 -6.39 13.41 -2.04
CA ASP A 40 -7.61 12.71 -1.60
C ASP A 40 -7.85 11.42 -2.38
N ILE A 41 -7.57 11.43 -3.70
CA ILE A 41 -7.66 10.22 -4.55
C ILE A 41 -6.71 9.15 -4.01
N SER A 42 -5.45 9.50 -3.77
CA SER A 42 -4.42 8.57 -3.28
C SER A 42 -4.70 8.01 -1.88
N ARG A 43 -5.45 8.71 -1.02
CA ARG A 43 -5.78 8.23 0.34
C ARG A 43 -6.96 7.27 0.36
N SER A 44 -7.82 7.31 -0.66
CA SER A 44 -9.01 6.46 -0.74
C SER A 44 -8.63 4.96 -0.78
N GLU A 45 -7.51 4.62 -1.43
CA GLU A 45 -6.93 3.27 -1.47
C GLU A 45 -6.48 2.75 -0.08
N THR A 46 -6.04 3.64 0.83
CA THR A 46 -5.48 3.22 2.13
C THR A 46 -6.55 2.97 3.20
N THR A 47 -7.73 3.57 3.04
CA THR A 47 -8.78 3.52 4.07
C THR A 47 -9.66 2.27 3.95
N ASP A 48 -9.81 1.70 2.75
CA ASP A 48 -10.62 0.50 2.51
C ASP A 48 -9.94 -0.80 2.97
N ASP A 49 -8.62 -0.92 2.82
CA ASP A 49 -7.87 -2.16 3.14
C ASP A 49 -7.37 -2.25 4.61
N GLY A 50 -7.43 -1.15 5.38
CA GLY A 50 -6.71 -1.03 6.67
C GLY A 50 -7.45 -1.43 7.95
N LEU A 51 -8.78 -1.60 7.94
CA LEU A 51 -9.54 -1.85 9.18
C LEU A 51 -9.93 -3.32 9.43
N ARG A 52 -9.52 -4.28 8.58
CA ARG A 52 -9.95 -5.69 8.69
C ARG A 52 -8.84 -6.71 8.94
N GLN A 53 -7.65 -6.29 9.36
CA GLN A 53 -6.61 -7.23 9.83
C GLN A 53 -6.04 -6.82 11.19
N SER A 54 -6.88 -6.90 12.22
CA SER A 54 -6.38 -7.17 13.57
C SER A 54 -7.29 -8.23 14.21
N SER A 55 -7.11 -9.47 13.78
CA SER A 55 -7.45 -10.62 14.61
C SER A 55 -6.13 -11.24 15.03
N ASP A 56 -5.65 -10.74 16.17
CA ASP A 56 -4.61 -11.35 16.98
C ASP A 56 -5.05 -12.78 17.31
N ASP A 57 -4.45 -13.79 16.67
CA ASP A 57 -4.62 -15.19 17.08
C ASP A 57 -3.45 -15.53 18.01
N PRO A 58 -3.68 -15.66 19.34
CA PRO A 58 -2.61 -15.94 20.27
C PRO A 58 -2.15 -17.39 20.07
N SER A 59 -0.99 -17.53 19.45
CA SER A 59 -0.25 -18.79 19.25
C SER A 59 -0.26 -19.64 20.53
N LYS A 60 -1.06 -20.72 20.51
CA LYS A 60 -1.06 -21.74 21.56
C LYS A 60 0.19 -22.60 21.37
N GLY A 61 1.11 -22.48 22.33
CA GLY A 61 2.31 -23.29 22.41
C GLY A 61 2.02 -24.78 22.41
N SER A 62 2.89 -25.55 21.76
CA SER A 62 3.05 -26.97 22.07
C SER A 62 4.54 -27.32 22.00
N ASP A 63 5.08 -27.48 23.21
CA ASP A 63 5.98 -28.55 23.65
C ASP A 63 7.25 -28.82 22.83
N GLY A 64 8.35 -28.45 23.46
CA GLY A 64 9.70 -28.73 23.00
C GLY A 64 9.95 -30.22 22.79
N HIS A 65 10.59 -30.52 21.67
CA HIS A 65 11.49 -31.66 21.55
C HIS A 65 12.65 -31.26 20.64
N THR A 66 13.77 -30.86 21.26
CA THR A 66 15.07 -30.72 20.58
C THR A 66 15.85 -32.01 20.83
N PRO A 67 16.14 -32.84 19.81
CA PRO A 67 17.17 -33.86 19.94
C PRO A 67 18.56 -33.20 19.97
N PRO A 68 19.51 -33.71 20.76
CA PRO A 68 20.76 -33.02 21.05
C PRO A 68 21.65 -32.90 19.82
N GLN A 69 22.26 -31.71 19.70
CA GLN A 69 23.37 -31.45 18.78
C GLN A 69 24.57 -32.26 19.24
N ASP A 70 25.06 -33.20 18.42
CA ASP A 70 26.44 -33.65 18.57
C ASP A 70 27.07 -34.11 17.25
N ALA A 71 28.30 -33.64 17.08
CA ALA A 71 29.37 -34.10 16.19
C ALA A 71 29.22 -33.96 14.65
N ARG A 72 29.94 -32.98 14.09
CA ARG A 72 31.17 -33.19 13.26
C ARG A 72 31.41 -31.98 12.31
N THR A 73 32.15 -30.95 12.76
CA THR A 73 33.53 -30.60 12.26
C THR A 73 33.70 -30.80 10.74
N THR A 74 33.81 -29.77 9.88
CA THR A 74 35.06 -29.04 9.51
C THR A 74 34.80 -28.06 8.32
N PRO A 75 35.73 -27.13 7.98
CA PRO A 75 35.42 -25.83 7.36
C PRO A 75 35.75 -25.68 5.85
N ARG A 76 35.21 -24.60 5.25
CA ARG A 76 35.68 -23.76 4.11
C ARG A 76 36.18 -24.45 2.82
N SER A 77 35.71 -23.95 1.67
CA SER A 77 36.56 -23.39 0.59
C SER A 77 35.70 -22.79 -0.53
N ASP A 78 35.85 -21.48 -0.73
CA ASP A 78 35.57 -20.78 -1.99
C ASP A 78 36.39 -21.40 -3.13
N THR A 79 35.80 -21.60 -4.30
CA THR A 79 36.55 -21.72 -5.56
C THR A 79 35.77 -21.10 -6.73
N SER A 80 36.34 -20.00 -7.22
CA SER A 80 36.48 -19.49 -8.60
C SER A 80 35.34 -19.56 -9.60
#